data_AF-A0A0B2UTY2-F1
#
_entry.id   AF-A0A0B2UTY2-F1
#
_cell.length_a   1.000
_cell.length_b   1.000
_cell.length_c   1.000
_cell.angle_alpha   90.00
_cell.angle_beta   90.00
_cell.angle_gamma   90.00
#
_symmetry.space_group_name_H-M   'P 1'
#
loop_
_entity.id
_entity.type
_entity.pdbx_description
1 polymer ?
#
loop_
_entity_poly.entity_id
_entity_poly.type
_entity_poly.pdbx_seq_one_letter_code
_entity_poly.pdbx_strand_id
1 'polypeptide(L)'
;MGNEKFFDVNANSPVLIITKDDDLLYAIPGVDYKNKIKFGVHDGKECDPSKRVETLPDRVCKQLSEHISKHFPDVDPTQPFHADSCMYTMSEDEHFILALHPTYSNVIIGGGFSGMGFKFGLTVGQILARMAANIEGNEEFDLTAFKLNRYSSNTV
;
A
#
# COMPACT_ATOMS: atom_id res chain seq x y z
N MET A 1 14.46 3.20 27.69
CA MET A 1 15.31 2.84 26.52
C MET A 1 16.04 1.54 26.86
N GLY A 2 15.81 0.46 26.11
CA GLY A 2 16.42 -0.85 26.40
C GLY A 2 15.95 -1.98 25.48
N ASN A 3 14.84 -1.77 24.78
CA ASN A 3 14.19 -2.77 23.92
C ASN A 3 14.35 -2.48 22.43
N GLU A 4 15.20 -1.53 22.05
CA GLU A 4 15.51 -1.19 20.64
C GLU A 4 15.96 -2.39 19.81
N LYS A 5 16.59 -3.38 20.47
CA LYS A 5 17.00 -4.65 19.86
C LYS A 5 15.83 -5.41 19.23
N PHE A 6 14.59 -5.22 19.67
CA PHE A 6 13.42 -5.85 19.04
C PHE A 6 13.10 -5.24 17.68
N PHE A 7 13.60 -4.05 17.38
CA PHE A 7 13.42 -3.40 16.08
C PHE A 7 14.63 -3.59 15.15
N ASP A 8 15.56 -4.49 15.50
CA ASP A 8 16.58 -4.94 14.55
C ASP A 8 15.95 -5.87 13.52
N VAL A 9 16.42 -5.82 12.27
CA VAL A 9 15.91 -6.66 11.17
C VAL A 9 16.01 -8.17 11.47
N ASN A 10 16.98 -8.58 12.30
CA ASN A 10 17.21 -9.98 12.66
C ASN A 10 16.45 -10.40 13.93
N ALA A 11 15.73 -9.48 14.57
CA ALA A 11 15.01 -9.76 15.81
C ALA A 11 13.69 -10.52 15.61
N ASN A 12 13.31 -10.81 14.35
CA ASN A 12 12.09 -11.52 13.97
C ASN A 12 10.80 -10.87 14.49
N SER A 13 10.81 -9.54 14.69
CA SER A 13 9.58 -8.81 15.01
C SER A 13 8.62 -8.81 13.81
N PRO A 14 7.32 -9.07 14.02
CA PRO A 14 6.38 -9.18 12.93
C PRO A 14 6.04 -7.82 12.30
N VAL A 15 5.68 -7.86 11.02
CA VAL A 15 4.88 -6.78 10.42
C VAL A 15 3.47 -6.87 10.98
N LEU A 16 2.93 -5.74 11.41
CA LEU A 16 1.60 -5.67 11.99
C LEU A 16 0.66 -4.92 11.04
N ILE A 17 -0.53 -5.48 10.84
CA ILE A 17 -1.71 -4.77 10.33
C ILE A 17 -2.67 -4.67 11.50
N ILE A 18 -3.04 -3.44 11.86
CA ILE A 18 -3.77 -3.13 13.08
C ILE A 18 -5.08 -2.45 12.67
N THR A 19 -6.19 -3.13 12.97
CA THR A 19 -7.54 -2.66 12.66
C THR A 19 -8.29 -2.33 13.94
N LYS A 20 -8.96 -1.18 13.97
CA LYS A 20 -9.94 -0.86 15.01
C LYS A 20 -11.04 0.01 14.41
N ASP A 21 -12.28 -0.46 14.45
CA ASP A 21 -13.38 0.20 13.76
C ASP A 21 -13.00 0.43 12.28
N ASP A 22 -13.06 1.68 11.79
CA ASP A 22 -12.63 2.05 10.43
C ASP A 22 -11.14 2.41 10.32
N ASP A 23 -10.40 2.45 11.43
CA ASP A 23 -8.97 2.78 11.41
C ASP A 23 -8.14 1.54 11.01
N LEU A 24 -7.31 1.72 9.98
CA LEU A 24 -6.33 0.74 9.53
C LEU A 24 -4.92 1.33 9.62
N LEU A 25 -4.08 0.75 10.48
CA LEU A 25 -2.69 1.13 10.67
C LEU A 25 -1.78 -0.05 10.32
N TYR A 26 -0.53 0.23 9.99
CA TYR A 26 0.48 -0.81 9.85
C TYR A 26 1.80 -0.41 10.52
N ALA A 27 2.52 -1.42 11.01
CA ALA A 27 3.84 -1.25 11.60
C ALA A 27 4.85 -2.21 10.96
N ILE A 28 6.02 -1.70 10.58
CA ILE A 28 7.09 -2.46 9.93
C ILE A 28 8.40 -2.23 10.71
N PRO A 29 8.93 -3.24 11.40
CA PRO A 29 10.16 -3.10 12.19
C PRO A 29 11.42 -3.26 11.33
N GLY A 30 12.44 -2.42 11.56
CA GLY A 30 13.83 -2.70 11.23
C GLY A 30 14.24 -2.74 9.76
N VAL A 31 13.34 -2.40 8.81
CA VAL A 31 13.64 -2.50 7.37
C VAL A 31 14.38 -1.27 6.85
N ASP A 32 13.84 -0.08 7.09
CA ASP A 32 14.35 1.16 6.48
C ASP A 32 15.56 1.73 7.25
N TYR A 33 15.51 1.63 8.58
CA TYR A 33 16.53 2.17 9.47
C TYR A 33 16.78 1.21 10.64
N LYS A 34 18.05 1.00 10.97
CA LYS A 34 18.47 0.10 12.06
C LYS A 34 17.84 0.52 13.39
N ASN A 35 17.27 -0.44 14.12
CA ASN A 35 16.61 -0.25 15.41
C ASN A 35 15.45 0.76 15.38
N LYS A 36 14.84 1.00 14.22
CA LYS A 36 13.64 1.84 14.08
C LYS A 36 12.44 0.99 13.67
N ILE A 37 11.26 1.50 13.95
CA ILE A 37 9.99 0.93 13.50
C ILE A 37 9.23 2.00 12.73
N LYS A 38 8.72 1.62 11.56
CA LYS A 38 7.89 2.47 10.72
C LYS A 38 6.44 2.24 11.08
N PHE A 39 5.68 3.32 11.23
CA PHE A 39 4.24 3.29 11.34
C PHE A 39 3.62 4.02 10.16
N GLY A 40 2.48 3.53 9.68
CA GLY A 40 1.68 4.22 8.67
C GLY A 40 0.19 4.04 8.94
N VAL A 41 -0.59 5.01 8.49
CA VAL A 41 -2.05 4.94 8.47
C VAL A 41 -2.46 4.64 7.04
N HIS A 42 -3.31 3.63 6.84
CA HIS A 42 -3.96 3.36 5.55
C HIS A 42 -5.17 4.29 5.42
N ASP A 43 -4.88 5.57 5.22
CA ASP A 43 -5.85 6.62 5.00
C ASP A 43 -5.15 7.78 4.26
N GLY A 44 -5.92 8.63 3.60
CA GLY A 44 -5.41 9.78 2.89
C GLY A 44 -6.52 10.71 2.42
N LYS A 45 -6.14 11.93 2.09
CA LYS A 45 -7.04 12.85 1.38
C LYS A 45 -6.79 12.74 -0.12
N GLU A 46 -7.83 12.95 -0.90
CA GLU A 46 -7.71 13.15 -2.34
C GLU A 46 -6.69 14.25 -2.61
N CYS A 47 -5.79 14.00 -3.56
CA CYS A 47 -4.72 14.93 -3.90
C CYS A 47 -4.40 14.89 -5.38
N ASP A 48 -3.89 16.02 -5.89
CA ASP A 48 -3.32 16.12 -7.22
C ASP A 48 -1.89 15.55 -7.18
N PRO A 49 -1.59 14.47 -7.94
CA PRO A 49 -0.28 13.84 -7.90
C PRO A 49 0.85 14.75 -8.40
N SER A 50 0.52 15.82 -9.16
CA SER A 50 1.49 16.84 -9.58
C SER A 50 1.83 17.85 -8.48
N LYS A 51 1.07 17.87 -7.38
CA LYS A 51 1.21 18.79 -6.25
C LYS A 51 1.39 18.02 -4.94
N ARG A 52 2.26 17.01 -4.96
CA ARG A 52 2.54 16.20 -3.78
C ARG A 52 3.08 17.07 -2.64
N VAL A 53 2.46 16.93 -1.47
CA VAL A 53 2.92 17.54 -0.22
C VAL A 53 3.84 16.55 0.47
N GLU A 54 5.05 16.97 0.87
CA GLU A 54 6.02 16.09 1.53
C GLU A 54 5.78 15.96 3.05
N THR A 55 5.07 16.91 3.65
CA THR A 55 4.77 16.92 5.08
C THR A 55 3.54 16.06 5.41
N LEU A 56 3.63 15.28 6.48
CA LEU A 56 2.50 14.55 7.03
C LEU A 56 1.46 15.51 7.65
N PRO A 57 0.15 15.25 7.50
CA PRO A 57 -0.88 16.02 8.20
C PRO A 57 -0.82 15.81 9.72
N ASP A 58 -1.02 16.88 10.51
CA ASP A 58 -1.02 16.82 11.99
C ASP A 58 -1.97 15.76 12.56
N ARG A 59 -3.12 15.53 11.91
CA ARG A 59 -4.08 14.46 12.27
C ARG A 59 -3.40 13.09 12.30
N VAL A 60 -2.60 12.77 11.29
CA VAL A 60 -1.91 11.47 11.16
C VAL A 60 -0.85 11.34 12.26
N CYS A 61 -0.04 12.38 12.48
CA CYS A 61 0.97 12.40 13.55
C CYS A 61 0.33 12.20 14.93
N LYS A 62 -0.78 12.89 15.21
CA LYS A 62 -1.51 12.76 16.48
C LYS A 62 -2.08 11.35 16.66
N GLN A 63 -2.75 10.81 15.64
CA GLN A 63 -3.33 9.45 15.70
C GLN A 63 -2.26 8.38 15.96
N LEU A 64 -1.12 8.47 15.25
CA LEU A 64 0.00 7.56 15.47
C LEU A 64 0.63 7.75 16.87
N SER A 65 0.83 8.99 17.33
CA SER A 65 1.37 9.27 18.66
C SER A 65 0.51 8.67 19.78
N GLU A 66 -0.82 8.86 19.70
CA GLU A 66 -1.78 8.28 20.63
C GLU A 66 -1.72 6.74 20.61
N HIS A 67 -1.70 6.13 19.42
CA HIS A 67 -1.60 4.68 19.28
C HIS A 67 -0.29 4.12 19.86
N ILE A 68 0.85 4.73 19.51
CA ILE A 68 2.19 4.32 19.96
C ILE A 68 2.28 4.43 21.48
N SER A 69 1.85 5.55 22.07
CA SER A 69 1.92 5.77 23.52
C SER A 69 1.15 4.70 24.32
N LYS A 70 0.07 4.16 23.75
CA LYS A 70 -0.78 3.16 24.39
C LYS A 70 -0.28 1.73 24.21
N HIS A 71 0.32 1.40 23.07
CA HIS A 71 0.58 0.02 22.67
C HIS A 71 2.07 -0.33 22.52
N PHE A 72 2.95 0.65 22.40
CA PHE A 72 4.38 0.48 22.16
C PHE A 72 5.19 1.28 23.19
N PRO A 73 5.24 0.83 24.46
CA PRO A 73 5.87 1.59 25.55
C PRO A 73 7.38 1.83 25.36
N ASP A 74 8.02 1.06 24.47
CA ASP A 74 9.44 1.16 24.16
C ASP A 74 9.76 2.09 22.97
N VAL A 75 8.73 2.68 22.36
CA VAL A 75 8.86 3.63 21.25
C VAL A 75 8.51 5.02 21.74
N ASP A 76 9.37 6.00 21.45
CA ASP A 76 9.08 7.42 21.74
C ASP A 76 7.92 7.90 20.85
N PRO A 77 6.75 8.27 21.43
CA PRO A 77 5.59 8.70 20.67
C PRO A 77 5.62 10.19 20.34
N THR A 78 6.61 10.96 20.82
CA THR A 78 6.56 12.42 20.78
C THR A 78 6.94 13.00 19.43
N GLN A 79 7.87 12.37 18.71
CA GLN A 79 8.35 12.82 17.42
C GLN A 79 8.90 11.65 16.58
N PRO A 80 8.63 11.62 15.26
CA PRO A 80 9.22 10.62 14.39
C PRO A 80 10.71 10.90 14.15
N PHE A 81 11.52 9.85 14.04
CA PHE A 81 12.89 9.96 13.53
C PHE A 81 12.92 10.46 12.08
N HIS A 82 11.95 10.02 11.28
CA HIS A 82 11.76 10.40 9.89
C HIS A 82 10.29 10.29 9.51
N ALA A 83 9.82 11.16 8.62
CA ALA A 83 8.43 11.21 8.17
C ALA A 83 8.40 11.38 6.64
N ASP A 84 7.66 10.49 5.98
CA ASP A 84 7.45 10.51 4.54
C ASP A 84 5.95 10.53 4.23
N SER A 85 5.54 11.35 3.28
CA SER A 85 4.22 11.23 2.64
C SER A 85 4.27 10.21 1.50
N CYS A 86 3.15 9.59 1.16
CA CYS A 86 3.02 8.69 0.00
C CYS A 86 1.68 8.96 -0.70
N MET A 87 1.45 8.34 -1.86
CA MET A 87 0.20 8.44 -2.60
C MET A 87 -0.31 7.05 -2.98
N TYR A 88 -1.62 6.87 -2.86
CA TYR A 88 -2.33 5.73 -3.43
C TYR A 88 -3.12 6.20 -4.66
N THR A 89 -3.20 5.32 -5.66
CA THR A 89 -4.16 5.45 -6.75
C THR A 89 -5.22 4.39 -6.54
N MET A 90 -6.41 4.85 -6.12
CA MET A 90 -7.54 3.99 -5.76
C MET A 90 -8.41 3.71 -6.98
N SER A 91 -8.86 2.47 -7.11
CA SER A 91 -10.03 2.09 -7.91
C SER A 91 -11.28 2.11 -7.03
N GLU A 92 -12.47 2.21 -7.63
CA GLU A 92 -13.74 2.30 -6.89
C GLU A 92 -14.01 1.09 -5.97
N ASP A 93 -13.55 -0.09 -6.40
CA ASP A 93 -13.72 -1.37 -5.70
C ASP A 93 -12.43 -1.85 -5.01
N GLU A 94 -11.42 -0.99 -4.96
CA GLU A 94 -10.09 -1.25 -4.41
C GLU A 94 -9.31 -2.42 -5.06
N HIS A 95 -9.83 -3.00 -6.16
CA HIS A 95 -9.12 -4.00 -6.96
C HIS A 95 -8.22 -3.39 -8.03
N PHE A 96 -7.18 -4.11 -8.43
CA PHE A 96 -6.25 -3.67 -9.47
C PHE A 96 -6.94 -3.55 -10.83
N ILE A 97 -6.30 -2.85 -11.76
CA ILE A 97 -6.67 -2.83 -13.17
C ILE A 97 -5.51 -3.45 -13.94
N LEU A 98 -5.73 -4.64 -14.50
CA LEU A 98 -4.79 -5.39 -15.33
C LEU A 98 -5.52 -5.78 -16.62
N ALA A 99 -5.43 -4.96 -17.66
CA ALA A 99 -6.29 -5.10 -18.83
C ALA A 99 -5.62 -4.60 -20.12
N LEU A 100 -6.16 -5.03 -21.27
CA LEU A 100 -5.88 -4.38 -22.55
C LEU A 100 -6.71 -3.11 -22.68
N HIS A 101 -6.18 -2.10 -23.37
CA HIS A 101 -6.93 -0.88 -23.67
C HIS A 101 -8.12 -1.22 -24.59
N PRO A 102 -9.34 -0.71 -24.32
CA PRO A 102 -10.56 -1.11 -25.04
C PRO A 102 -10.52 -0.78 -26.55
N THR A 103 -9.76 0.24 -26.95
CA THR A 103 -9.60 0.67 -28.34
C THR A 103 -8.28 0.22 -28.98
N TYR A 104 -7.23 -0.02 -28.18
CA TYR A 104 -5.87 -0.20 -28.68
C TYR A 104 -5.34 -1.54 -28.19
N SER A 105 -5.42 -2.57 -29.03
CA SER A 105 -5.04 -3.94 -28.66
C SER A 105 -3.54 -4.11 -28.33
N ASN A 106 -2.71 -3.14 -28.69
CA ASN A 106 -1.28 -3.10 -28.40
C ASN A 106 -0.93 -2.28 -27.14
N VAL A 107 -1.92 -1.82 -26.37
CA VAL A 107 -1.72 -1.08 -25.13
C VAL A 107 -2.24 -1.88 -23.95
N ILE A 108 -1.41 -2.02 -22.92
CA ILE A 108 -1.72 -2.73 -21.68
C ILE A 108 -1.76 -1.71 -20.54
N ILE A 109 -2.74 -1.86 -19.66
CA ILE A 109 -2.98 -1.04 -18.49
C ILE A 109 -2.69 -1.87 -17.25
N GLY A 110 -1.78 -1.38 -16.41
CA GLY A 110 -1.50 -1.87 -15.07
C GLY A 110 -1.56 -0.72 -14.08
N GLY A 111 -2.61 -0.63 -13.26
CA GLY A 111 -2.83 0.51 -12.37
C GLY A 111 -3.93 0.29 -11.34
N GLY A 112 -4.31 1.35 -10.63
CA GLY A 112 -5.38 1.29 -9.62
C GLY A 112 -5.05 0.33 -8.48
N PHE A 113 -3.80 0.34 -8.00
CA PHE A 113 -3.30 -0.66 -7.05
C PHE A 113 -3.77 -0.47 -5.60
N SER A 114 -4.55 0.57 -5.33
CA SER A 114 -5.31 0.79 -4.09
C SER A 114 -4.49 0.58 -2.82
N GLY A 115 -3.27 1.13 -2.82
CA GLY A 115 -2.35 1.09 -1.67
C GLY A 115 -1.76 -0.27 -1.32
N MET A 116 -2.01 -1.32 -2.11
CA MET A 116 -1.62 -2.69 -1.77
C MET A 116 -0.76 -3.40 -2.81
N GLY A 117 -0.52 -2.79 -3.97
CA GLY A 117 0.11 -3.42 -5.13
C GLY A 117 1.57 -3.84 -4.95
N PHE A 118 2.33 -3.21 -4.04
CA PHE A 118 3.78 -3.48 -3.92
C PHE A 118 4.10 -4.96 -3.69
N LYS A 119 3.35 -5.64 -2.81
CA LYS A 119 3.55 -7.07 -2.52
C LYS A 119 3.29 -7.99 -3.71
N PHE A 120 2.54 -7.50 -4.71
CA PHE A 120 2.19 -8.21 -5.92
C PHE A 120 3.07 -7.80 -7.12
N GLY A 121 4.03 -6.89 -6.94
CA GLY A 121 4.79 -6.30 -8.05
C GLY A 121 5.47 -7.32 -8.96
N LEU A 122 6.00 -8.41 -8.39
CA LEU A 122 6.60 -9.50 -9.16
C LEU A 122 5.56 -10.21 -10.04
N THR A 123 4.46 -10.67 -9.43
CA THR A 123 3.38 -11.37 -10.13
C THR A 123 2.69 -10.49 -11.16
N VAL A 124 2.39 -9.23 -10.80
CA VAL A 124 1.83 -8.23 -11.72
C VAL A 124 2.77 -7.99 -12.90
N GLY A 125 4.08 -7.82 -12.66
CA GLY A 125 5.06 -7.67 -13.72
C GLY A 125 5.08 -8.87 -14.68
N GLN A 126 5.02 -10.08 -14.14
CA GLN A 126 4.94 -11.31 -14.94
C GLN A 126 3.65 -11.36 -15.80
N ILE A 127 2.49 -11.03 -15.21
CA ILE A 127 1.21 -10.97 -15.92
C ILE A 127 1.29 -9.97 -17.08
N LEU A 128 1.74 -8.74 -16.81
CA LEU A 128 1.81 -7.68 -17.83
C LEU A 128 2.80 -8.03 -18.94
N ALA A 129 3.95 -8.64 -18.62
CA ALA A 129 4.92 -9.09 -19.61
C ALA A 129 4.36 -10.20 -20.52
N ARG A 130 3.62 -11.16 -19.96
CA ARG A 130 2.96 -12.22 -20.74
C ARG A 130 1.87 -11.67 -21.66
N MET A 131 1.08 -10.73 -21.16
CA MET A 131 0.10 -10.00 -21.97
C MET A 131 0.79 -9.28 -23.15
N ALA A 132 1.92 -8.62 -22.90
CA ALA A 132 2.67 -7.91 -23.94
C ALA A 132 3.26 -8.84 -25.00
N ALA A 133 3.71 -10.02 -24.59
CA ALA A 133 4.25 -11.04 -25.49
C ALA A 133 3.17 -11.88 -26.21
N ASN A 134 1.88 -11.61 -25.97
CA ASN A 134 0.75 -12.39 -26.47
C ASN A 134 0.91 -13.90 -26.20
N ILE A 135 1.46 -14.25 -25.04
CA ILE A 135 1.65 -15.63 -24.63
C ILE A 135 0.31 -16.15 -24.12
N GLU A 136 -0.23 -17.15 -24.80
CA GLU A 136 -1.42 -17.88 -24.35
C GLU A 136 -1.16 -18.55 -22.98
N GLY A 137 -2.23 -18.77 -22.19
CA GLY A 137 -2.10 -19.42 -20.88
C GLY A 137 -1.81 -18.47 -19.73
N ASN A 138 -2.46 -17.31 -19.64
CA ASN A 138 -2.66 -16.66 -18.33
C ASN A 138 -3.62 -17.44 -17.42
N GLU A 139 -4.00 -18.68 -17.79
CA GLU A 139 -4.90 -19.57 -17.05
C GLU A 139 -4.43 -19.88 -15.62
N GLU A 140 -3.13 -19.72 -15.33
CA GLU A 140 -2.60 -19.80 -13.96
C GLU A 140 -3.10 -18.63 -13.08
N PHE A 141 -3.50 -17.51 -13.69
CA PHE A 141 -3.97 -16.31 -13.00
C PHE A 141 -5.44 -16.03 -13.35
N ASP A 142 -6.34 -16.15 -12.37
CA ASP A 142 -7.70 -15.62 -12.52
C ASP A 142 -7.68 -14.09 -12.42
N LEU A 143 -7.75 -13.44 -13.59
CA LEU A 143 -7.75 -11.98 -13.70
C LEU A 143 -9.16 -11.38 -13.73
N THR A 144 -10.21 -12.16 -13.48
CA THR A 144 -11.61 -11.72 -13.64
C THR A 144 -11.91 -10.45 -12.83
N ALA A 145 -11.43 -10.37 -11.59
CA ALA A 145 -11.58 -9.21 -10.72
C ALA A 145 -10.79 -7.96 -11.16
N PHE A 146 -9.83 -8.10 -12.10
CA PHE A 146 -8.93 -7.01 -12.51
C PHE A 146 -9.21 -6.47 -13.92
N LYS A 147 -10.21 -7.03 -14.62
CA LYS A 147 -10.62 -6.56 -15.95
C LYS A 147 -11.23 -5.17 -15.88
N LEU A 148 -11.06 -4.40 -16.94
CA LEU A 148 -11.59 -3.03 -17.04
C LEU A 148 -13.13 -3.02 -17.12
N ASN A 149 -13.74 -4.02 -17.75
CA ASN A 149 -15.18 -4.12 -17.95
C ASN A 149 -15.95 -4.68 -16.74
N ARG A 150 -15.31 -4.85 -15.59
CA ARG A 150 -15.98 -5.30 -14.36
C ARG A 150 -17.00 -4.28 -13.81
N TYR A 151 -16.83 -3.01 -14.17
CA TYR A 151 -17.77 -1.94 -13.85
C TYR A 151 -18.96 -1.89 -14.82
N SER A 152 -18.98 -2.73 -15.85
CA SER A 152 -20.01 -2.72 -16.90
C SER A 152 -21.25 -3.52 -16.48
N SER A 153 -21.97 -3.05 -15.46
CA SER A 153 -23.40 -3.33 -15.24
C SER A 153 -23.99 -2.50 -14.10
N ASN A 154 -24.63 -1.38 -14.46
CA ASN A 154 -25.95 -0.97 -13.97
C ASN A 154 -26.45 0.19 -14.85
N THR A 155 -26.94 -0.15 -16.04
CA THR A 155 -27.95 0.69 -16.69
C THR A 155 -29.21 0.52 -15.83
N VAL A 156 -29.52 1.53 -15.01
CA VAL A 156 -30.84 1.69 -14.38
C VAL A 156 -31.83 2.12 -15.46
#